data_AF-A0A936A2P3-F1
#
_entry.id   AF-A0A936A2P3-F1
#
_cell.length_a   1.000
_cell.length_b   1.000
_cell.length_c   1.000
_cell.angle_alpha   90.00
_cell.angle_beta   90.00
_cell.angle_gamma   90.00
#
_symmetry.space_group_name_H-M   'P 1'
#
loop_
_entity.id
_entity.type
_entity.pdbx_description
1 polymer ?
#
loop_
_entity_poly.entity_id
_entity_poly.type
_entity_poly.pdbx_seq_one_letter_code
_entity_poly.pdbx_strand_id
1 'polypeptide(L)'
;MTDYFITQYNLQMDLEKEINHKISLWIRSGYSNDQVLNLLNDFQLSEIQKANAFSKYQQNIKMLRTRVGFIYLGIGGVLGFVSCVFSMLIDDHFINSCFLYGGTSIAILLAFIGFYFIFE
;
A
#
# COMPACT_ATOMS: atom_id res chain seq x y z
N MET A 1 -35.37 -0.03 -28.30
CA MET A 1 -35.03 0.91 -27.20
C MET A 1 -34.11 0.25 -26.15
N THR A 2 -34.29 -1.06 -25.90
CA THR A 2 -33.43 -1.89 -25.05
C THR A 2 -32.00 -2.09 -25.58
N ASP A 3 -31.80 -2.28 -26.88
CA ASP A 3 -30.45 -2.52 -27.44
C ASP A 3 -29.50 -1.31 -27.30
N TYR A 4 -30.01 -0.09 -27.39
CA TYR A 4 -29.20 1.13 -27.20
C TYR A 4 -28.73 1.27 -25.74
N PHE A 5 -29.57 0.92 -24.78
CA PHE A 5 -29.21 0.93 -23.36
C PHE A 5 -28.14 -0.11 -23.04
N ILE A 6 -28.28 -1.33 -23.58
CA ILE A 6 -27.30 -2.41 -23.38
C ILE A 6 -25.96 -2.05 -24.03
N THR A 7 -25.99 -1.44 -25.22
CA THR A 7 -24.77 -1.01 -25.92
C THR A 7 -24.02 0.10 -25.17
N GLN A 8 -24.74 1.11 -24.68
CA GLN A 8 -24.13 2.20 -23.87
C GLN A 8 -23.58 1.68 -22.53
N TYR A 9 -24.28 0.74 -21.91
CA TYR A 9 -23.83 0.11 -20.65
C TYR A 9 -22.55 -0.73 -20.84
N ASN A 10 -22.49 -1.52 -21.91
CA ASN A 10 -21.29 -2.30 -22.24
C ASN A 10 -20.10 -1.39 -22.59
N LEU A 11 -20.35 -0.29 -23.32
CA LEU A 11 -19.31 0.69 -23.66
C LEU A 11 -18.75 1.39 -22.42
N GLN A 12 -19.61 1.76 -21.46
CA GLN A 12 -19.16 2.28 -20.17
C GLN A 12 -18.33 1.26 -19.38
N MET A 13 -18.73 -0.01 -19.39
CA MET A 13 -18.03 -1.06 -18.67
C MET A 13 -16.64 -1.36 -19.25
N ASP A 14 -16.49 -1.31 -20.57
CA ASP A 14 -15.18 -1.46 -21.22
C ASP A 14 -14.29 -0.25 -20.97
N LEU A 15 -14.85 0.96 -20.98
CA LEU A 15 -14.13 2.19 -20.64
C LEU A 15 -13.64 2.16 -19.18
N GLU A 16 -14.49 1.73 -18.24
CA GLU A 16 -14.11 1.57 -16.84
C GLU A 16 -12.98 0.55 -16.64
N LYS A 17 -13.01 -0.57 -17.36
CA LYS A 17 -11.92 -1.57 -17.31
C LYS A 17 -10.62 -0.99 -17.87
N GLU A 18 -10.68 -0.25 -18.96
CA GLU A 18 -9.49 0.39 -19.54
C GLU A 18 -8.90 1.44 -18.59
N ILE A 19 -9.74 2.25 -17.94
CA ILE A 19 -9.31 3.22 -16.93
C ILE A 19 -8.68 2.52 -15.74
N ASN A 20 -9.30 1.46 -15.22
CA ASN A 20 -8.74 0.68 -14.11
C ASN A 20 -7.38 0.06 -14.49
N HIS A 21 -7.25 -0.41 -15.73
CA HIS A 21 -5.97 -0.88 -16.25
C HIS A 21 -4.93 0.26 -16.28
N LYS A 22 -5.26 1.43 -16.84
CA LYS A 22 -4.34 2.57 -16.89
C LYS A 22 -3.97 3.08 -15.50
N ILE A 23 -4.92 3.14 -14.56
CA ILE A 23 -4.70 3.46 -13.15
C ILE A 23 -3.60 2.57 -12.55
N SER A 24 -3.68 1.25 -12.76
CA SER A 24 -2.64 0.33 -12.25
C SER A 24 -1.26 0.59 -12.86
N LEU A 25 -1.19 0.99 -14.13
CA LEU A 25 0.07 1.39 -14.78
C LEU A 25 0.60 2.69 -14.19
N TRP A 26 -0.26 3.70 -13.97
CA TRP A 26 0.10 4.99 -13.40
C TRP A 26 0.64 4.86 -11.97
N ILE A 27 0.04 3.97 -11.17
CA ILE A 27 0.54 3.65 -9.83
C ILE A 27 1.97 3.09 -9.92
N ARG A 28 2.23 2.17 -10.86
CA ARG A 28 3.55 1.55 -11.03
C ARG A 28 4.60 2.54 -11.54
N SER A 29 4.20 3.51 -12.35
CA SER A 29 5.08 4.51 -12.95
C SER A 29 5.26 5.77 -12.10
N GLY A 30 4.55 5.87 -10.96
CA GLY A 30 4.74 6.95 -9.99
C GLY A 30 4.23 8.31 -10.47
N TYR A 31 3.18 8.34 -11.29
CA TYR A 31 2.61 9.60 -11.78
C TYR A 31 2.10 10.47 -10.63
N SER A 32 2.36 11.77 -10.71
CA SER A 32 1.87 12.72 -9.70
C SER A 32 0.34 12.86 -9.78
N ASN A 33 -0.29 13.26 -8.66
CA ASN A 33 -1.73 13.45 -8.59
C ASN A 33 -2.24 14.41 -9.70
N ASP A 34 -1.49 15.47 -10.00
CA ASP A 34 -1.86 16.46 -11.01
C ASP A 34 -1.81 15.90 -12.44
N GLN A 35 -0.84 15.01 -12.72
CA GLN A 35 -0.76 14.33 -14.01
C GLN A 35 -1.92 13.35 -14.19
N VAL A 36 -2.28 12.61 -13.14
CA VAL A 36 -3.42 11.68 -13.19
C VAL A 36 -4.74 12.43 -13.39
N LEU A 37 -4.90 13.59 -12.75
CA LEU A 37 -6.05 14.47 -12.96
C LEU A 37 -6.11 15.03 -14.39
N ASN A 38 -4.99 15.46 -14.95
CA ASN A 38 -4.92 15.93 -16.34
C ASN A 38 -5.23 14.81 -17.34
N LEU A 39 -4.72 13.60 -17.11
CA LEU A 39 -5.02 12.43 -17.93
C LEU A 39 -6.50 12.03 -17.82
N LEU A 40 -7.08 12.06 -16.62
CA LEU A 40 -8.52 11.83 -16.40
C LEU A 40 -9.41 12.90 -17.03
N ASN A 41 -8.91 14.13 -17.17
CA ASN A 41 -9.61 15.22 -17.86
C ASN A 41 -9.58 15.09 -19.38
N ASP A 42 -8.57 14.42 -19.94
CA ASP A 42 -8.48 14.11 -21.38
C ASP A 42 -9.52 13.05 -21.80
N PHE A 43 -9.94 12.19 -20.86
CA PHE A 43 -11.07 11.29 -21.09
C PHE A 43 -12.41 12.02 -21.02
N GLN A 44 -13.31 11.75 -21.97
CA GLN A 44 -14.71 12.23 -21.99
C GLN A 44 -15.59 11.51 -20.93
N LEU A 45 -15.11 11.43 -19.70
CA LEU A 45 -15.83 10.87 -18.57
C LEU A 45 -16.71 11.93 -17.90
N SER A 46 -17.80 11.49 -17.29
CA SER A 46 -18.58 12.35 -16.39
C SER A 46 -17.73 12.74 -15.17
N GLU A 47 -17.96 13.95 -14.63
CA GLU A 47 -17.25 14.46 -13.44
C GLU A 47 -17.33 13.49 -12.24
N ILE A 48 -18.44 12.77 -12.11
CA ILE A 48 -18.65 11.76 -11.07
C ILE A 48 -17.72 10.54 -11.26
N GLN A 49 -17.55 10.08 -12.50
CA GLN A 49 -16.68 8.95 -12.80
C GLN A 49 -15.21 9.31 -12.65
N LYS A 50 -14.82 10.56 -13.00
CA LYS A 50 -13.46 11.07 -12.76
C LYS A 50 -13.13 11.10 -11.27
N ALA A 51 -14.04 11.63 -10.44
CA ALA A 51 -13.86 11.67 -8.99
C ALA A 51 -13.73 10.26 -8.38
N ASN A 52 -14.54 9.30 -8.84
CA ASN A 52 -14.45 7.90 -8.40
C ASN A 52 -13.16 7.20 -8.84
N ALA A 53 -12.69 7.46 -10.06
CA ALA A 53 -11.43 6.92 -10.57
C ALA A 53 -10.22 7.50 -9.81
N PHE A 54 -10.24 8.80 -9.52
CA PHE A 54 -9.20 9.47 -8.77
C PHE A 54 -9.15 9.03 -7.30
N SER A 55 -10.32 8.90 -6.65
CA SER A 55 -10.38 8.40 -5.26
C SER A 55 -9.88 6.96 -5.17
N LYS A 56 -10.24 6.09 -6.14
CA LYS A 56 -9.68 4.73 -6.25
C LYS A 56 -8.17 4.74 -6.43
N TYR A 57 -7.62 5.63 -7.28
CA TYR A 57 -6.17 5.76 -7.46
C TYR A 57 -5.48 6.09 -6.13
N GLN A 58 -5.95 7.12 -5.43
CA GLN A 58 -5.39 7.53 -4.13
C GLN A 58 -5.51 6.41 -3.08
N GLN A 59 -6.66 5.73 -3.03
CA GLN A 59 -6.88 4.64 -2.09
C GLN A 59 -5.90 3.48 -2.34
N ASN A 60 -5.64 3.14 -3.60
CA ASN A 60 -4.69 2.08 -3.94
C ASN A 60 -3.25 2.44 -3.55
N ILE A 61 -2.83 3.69 -3.72
CA ILE A 61 -1.50 4.15 -3.29
C ILE A 61 -1.35 4.01 -1.78
N LYS A 62 -2.35 4.47 -1.01
CA LYS A 62 -2.37 4.31 0.45
C LYS A 62 -2.30 2.85 0.85
N MET A 63 -3.13 1.99 0.24
CA MET A 63 -3.09 0.55 0.50
C MET A 63 -1.73 -0.07 0.20
N LEU A 64 -1.04 0.35 -0.85
CA LEU A 64 0.30 -0.14 -1.19
C LEU A 64 1.30 0.20 -0.08
N ARG A 65 1.26 1.44 0.42
CA ARG A 65 2.12 1.93 1.49
C ARG A 65 1.85 1.21 2.81
N THR A 66 0.58 1.06 3.19
CA THR A 66 0.17 0.31 4.38
C THR A 66 0.62 -1.15 4.32
N ARG A 67 0.52 -1.81 3.15
CA ARG A 67 1.02 -3.19 2.97
C ARG A 67 2.52 -3.31 3.22
N VAL A 68 3.30 -2.37 2.71
CA VAL A 68 4.75 -2.33 2.98
C VAL A 68 5.01 -2.12 4.47
N GLY A 69 4.26 -1.22 5.13
CA GLY A 69 4.34 -1.02 6.58
C GLY A 69 4.02 -2.29 7.38
N PHE A 70 3.01 -3.07 6.98
CA PHE A 70 2.71 -4.37 7.59
C PHE A 70 3.84 -5.38 7.46
N ILE A 71 4.56 -5.39 6.32
CA ILE A 71 5.72 -6.27 6.14
C ILE A 71 6.84 -5.88 7.12
N TYR A 72 7.16 -4.58 7.21
CA TYR A 72 8.17 -4.08 8.16
C TYR A 72 7.78 -4.36 9.61
N LEU A 73 6.51 -4.16 9.96
CA LEU A 73 5.98 -4.44 11.30
C LEU A 73 6.06 -5.94 11.61
N GLY A 74 5.72 -6.80 10.65
CA GLY A 74 5.84 -8.25 10.79
C GLY A 74 7.28 -8.69 11.00
N ILE A 75 8.23 -8.17 10.21
CA ILE A 75 9.65 -8.46 10.36
C ILE A 75 10.17 -7.97 11.72
N GLY A 76 9.83 -6.74 12.12
CA GLY A 76 10.20 -6.18 13.42
C GLY A 76 9.63 -7.00 14.58
N GLY A 77 8.37 -7.42 14.50
CA GLY A 77 7.72 -8.27 15.51
C GLY A 77 8.37 -9.66 15.62
N VAL A 78 8.71 -10.30 14.50
CA VAL A 78 9.41 -11.60 14.51
C VAL A 78 10.83 -11.45 15.05
N LEU A 79 11.58 -10.43 14.65
CA LEU A 79 12.91 -10.14 15.17
C LEU A 79 12.87 -9.91 16.70
N GLY A 80 11.90 -9.13 17.17
CA GLY A 80 11.70 -8.90 18.61
C GLY A 80 11.36 -10.18 19.36
N PHE A 81 10.46 -11.00 18.81
CA PHE A 81 10.09 -12.28 19.40
C PHE A 81 11.29 -13.24 19.49
N VAL A 82 12.03 -13.41 18.38
CA VAL A 82 13.25 -14.23 18.36
C VAL A 82 14.27 -13.68 19.36
N SER A 83 14.38 -12.36 19.49
CA SER A 83 15.28 -11.72 20.44
C SER A 83 14.95 -12.05 21.89
N CYS A 84 13.67 -11.96 22.25
CA CYS A 84 13.19 -12.34 23.57
C CYS A 84 13.37 -13.84 23.85
N VAL A 85 13.11 -14.71 22.88
CA VAL A 85 13.25 -16.16 23.04
C VAL A 85 14.72 -16.56 23.19
N PHE A 86 15.62 -16.02 22.38
CA PHE A 86 17.07 -16.28 22.50
C PHE A 86 17.64 -15.82 23.84
N SER A 87 17.14 -14.70 24.37
CA SER A 87 17.52 -14.19 25.69
C SER A 87 17.15 -15.15 26.83
N MET A 88 16.08 -15.94 26.68
CA MET A 88 15.70 -16.96 27.67
C MET A 88 16.44 -18.29 27.52
N LEU A 89 16.96 -18.59 26.33
CA LEU A 89 17.65 -19.87 26.04
C LEU A 89 19.16 -19.83 26.27
N ILE A 90 19.77 -18.65 26.27
CA ILE A 90 21.22 -18.48 26.44
C ILE A 90 21.53 -18.13 27.89
N ASP A 91 22.22 -19.04 28.59
CA ASP A 91 22.76 -18.85 29.95
C ASP A 91 24.00 -17.94 29.99
N ASP A 92 24.60 -17.62 28.83
CA ASP A 92 25.74 -16.70 28.75
C ASP A 92 25.30 -15.24 28.91
N HIS A 93 25.71 -14.64 30.03
CA HIS A 93 25.34 -13.28 30.46
C HIS A 93 25.72 -12.18 29.46
N PHE A 94 26.78 -12.38 28.65
CA PHE A 94 27.25 -11.37 27.70
C PHE A 94 26.41 -11.38 26.41
N ILE A 95 26.16 -12.56 25.86
CA ILE A 95 25.38 -12.74 24.62
C ILE A 95 23.91 -12.38 24.88
N ASN A 96 23.39 -12.75 26.04
CA ASN A 96 22.04 -12.43 26.45
C ASN A 96 21.80 -10.91 26.49
N SER A 97 22.70 -10.17 27.15
CA SER A 97 22.62 -8.71 27.23
C SER A 97 22.72 -8.03 25.85
N CYS A 98 23.58 -8.55 24.96
CA CYS A 98 23.76 -8.01 23.62
C CYS A 98 22.52 -8.22 22.74
N PHE A 99 21.87 -9.39 22.82
CA PHE A 99 20.67 -9.68 22.04
C PHE A 99 19.45 -8.95 22.61
N LEU A 100 19.29 -8.97 23.93
CA LEU A 100 18.16 -8.33 24.61
C LEU A 100 18.17 -6.80 24.48
N TYR A 101 19.33 -6.14 24.51
CA TYR A 101 19.39 -4.70 24.25
C TYR A 101 19.55 -4.39 22.75
N GLY A 102 20.49 -5.02 22.04
CA GLY A 102 20.76 -4.71 20.64
C GLY A 102 19.64 -5.16 19.70
N GLY A 103 19.29 -6.44 19.74
CA GLY A 103 18.29 -7.05 18.86
C GLY A 103 16.90 -6.47 19.08
N THR A 104 16.52 -6.28 20.34
CA THR A 104 15.20 -5.75 20.70
C THR A 104 15.08 -4.27 20.36
N SER A 105 16.13 -3.45 20.53
CA SER A 105 16.11 -2.05 20.07
C SER A 105 15.97 -1.94 18.55
N ILE A 106 16.65 -2.81 17.78
CA ILE A 106 16.51 -2.85 16.31
C ILE A 106 15.10 -3.30 15.91
N ALA A 107 14.55 -4.30 16.58
CA ALA A 107 13.18 -4.77 16.37
C ALA A 107 12.15 -3.66 16.60
N ILE A 108 12.31 -2.88 17.68
CA ILE A 108 11.45 -1.74 18.01
C ILE A 108 11.56 -0.64 16.95
N LEU A 109 12.78 -0.31 16.50
CA LEU A 109 12.98 0.66 15.41
C LEU A 109 12.27 0.23 14.12
N LEU A 110 12.42 -1.04 13.74
CA LEU A 110 11.73 -1.60 12.56
C LEU A 110 10.21 -1.59 12.73
N ALA A 111 9.70 -1.88 13.93
CA ALA A 111 8.28 -1.79 14.22
C ALA A 111 7.76 -0.34 14.11
N PHE A 112 8.49 0.65 14.62
CA PHE A 112 8.13 2.06 14.49
C PHE A 112 8.16 2.55 13.04
N ILE A 113 9.15 2.10 12.25
CA ILE A 113 9.19 2.37 10.80
C ILE A 113 7.96 1.74 10.12
N GLY A 114 7.61 0.51 10.48
CA GLY A 114 6.40 -0.16 9.98
C GLY A 114 5.13 0.60 10.33
N PHE A 115 5.00 1.07 11.58
CA PHE A 115 3.88 1.90 12.02
C PHE A 115 3.81 3.23 11.28
N TYR A 116 4.95 3.88 11.02
CA TYR A 116 5.00 5.12 10.24
C TYR A 116 4.39 4.92 8.85
N PHE A 117 4.78 3.86 8.14
CA PHE A 117 4.21 3.52 6.83
C PHE A 117 2.73 3.07 6.86
N ILE A 118 2.23 2.61 8.01
CA ILE A 118 0.81 2.24 8.17
C ILE A 118 -0.06 3.48 8.41
N PHE A 119 0.44 4.45 9.19
CA PHE A 119 -0.30 5.66 9.55
C PHE A 119 -0.21 6.78 8.52
N GLU A 120 0.83 6.80 7.68
CA GLU A 120 0.98 7.74 6.56
C GLU A 120 0.24 7.30 5.29
#